data_AF-A0A086J6X3-F1
#
_entry.id   AF-A0A086J6X3-F1
#
_cell.length_a   1.000
_cell.length_b   1.000
_cell.length_c   1.000
_cell.angle_alpha   90.00
_cell.angle_beta   90.00
_cell.angle_gamma   90.00
#
_symmetry.space_group_name_H-M   'P 1'
#
loop_
_entity.id
_entity.type
_entity.pdbx_description
1 polymer ?
#
loop_
_entity_poly.entity_id
_entity_poly.type
_entity_poly.pdbx_seq_one_letter_code
_entity_poly.pdbx_strand_id
1 'polypeptide(L)'
;MYPPVLSEECKNGQTLVEVVPPQHSEPKKVTFRCAENWTLSPANFEKVYSAETCNQTASLASLDLGAKLVEGKSSEEAKNVPAYALQITKFPTGSEHVMLCYKCTQTSDEKEMISDSSKQECKIIVSVAPKPQQEDKEEGNEEPDTDSEENGRPSTSGATDHPNHSFVIAGALLLSSVLALNQTG
;
A
#
# COMPACT_ATOMS: atom_id res chain seq x y z
N MET A 1 -12.25 28.63 -3.97
CA MET A 1 -11.79 28.11 -5.28
C MET A 1 -10.73 27.07 -4.99
N TYR A 2 -10.85 25.84 -5.50
CA TYR A 2 -9.80 24.83 -5.32
C TYR A 2 -8.58 25.18 -6.19
N PRO A 3 -7.34 24.94 -5.71
CA PRO A 3 -6.16 25.16 -6.52
C PRO A 3 -6.12 24.20 -7.72
N PRO A 4 -5.54 24.62 -8.87
CA PRO A 4 -5.36 23.73 -10.01
C PRO A 4 -4.44 22.55 -9.69
N VAL A 5 -4.71 21.41 -10.32
CA VAL A 5 -3.94 20.18 -10.17
C VAL A 5 -2.81 20.14 -11.20
N LEU A 6 -1.57 20.09 -10.73
CA LEU A 6 -0.42 19.71 -11.56
C LEU A 6 -0.52 18.22 -11.90
N SER A 7 -0.55 17.90 -13.19
CA SER A 7 -0.82 16.55 -13.70
C SER A 7 0.00 16.26 -14.95
N GLU A 8 0.47 15.01 -15.08
CA GLU A 8 1.14 14.56 -16.31
C GLU A 8 0.11 14.32 -17.42
N GLU A 9 0.43 14.74 -18.65
CA GLU A 9 -0.46 14.59 -19.80
C GLU A 9 -0.19 13.30 -20.56
N CYS A 10 -1.24 12.52 -20.78
CA CYS A 10 -1.21 11.27 -21.52
C CYS A 10 -1.70 11.48 -22.97
N LYS A 11 -0.79 11.26 -23.94
CA LYS A 11 -0.96 11.56 -25.37
C LYS A 11 -1.18 10.31 -26.22
N ASN A 12 -1.67 10.47 -27.45
CA ASN A 12 -1.94 9.37 -28.38
C ASN A 12 -0.78 8.36 -28.46
N GLY A 13 -1.07 7.07 -28.28
CA GLY A 13 -0.07 5.98 -28.31
C GLY A 13 0.86 5.89 -27.10
N GLN A 14 0.81 6.85 -26.16
CA GLN A 14 1.65 6.86 -24.96
C GLN A 14 1.18 5.83 -23.93
N THR A 15 2.11 5.31 -23.14
CA THR A 15 1.83 4.63 -21.87
C THR A 15 2.59 5.34 -20.76
N LEU A 16 1.87 6.00 -19.86
CA LEU A 16 2.40 6.49 -18.59
C LEU A 16 2.43 5.33 -17.59
N VAL A 17 3.50 5.21 -16.82
CA VAL A 17 3.65 4.21 -15.77
C VAL A 17 4.13 4.89 -14.49
N GLU A 18 3.28 4.91 -13.47
CA GLU A 18 3.63 5.40 -12.13
C GLU A 18 3.75 4.22 -11.18
N VAL A 19 4.88 4.10 -10.49
CA VAL A 19 5.08 3.08 -9.45
C VAL A 19 4.92 3.75 -8.09
N VAL A 20 3.91 3.30 -7.33
CA VAL A 20 3.54 3.89 -6.05
C VAL A 20 4.13 3.03 -4.91
N PRO A 21 5.23 3.46 -4.26
CA PRO A 21 5.81 2.73 -3.15
C PRO A 21 4.94 2.86 -1.88
N PRO A 22 4.98 1.85 -0.98
CA PRO A 22 4.29 1.91 0.31
C PRO A 22 4.76 3.10 1.16
N GLN A 23 3.83 3.74 1.87
CA GLN A 23 4.14 4.76 2.87
C GLN A 23 3.21 4.69 4.08
N HIS A 24 3.65 5.27 5.20
CA HIS A 24 3.01 5.09 6.51
C HIS A 24 2.18 6.28 7.00
N SER A 25 2.47 7.51 6.55
CA SER A 25 1.96 8.74 7.19
C SER A 25 0.78 9.41 6.48
N GLU A 26 0.66 9.26 5.16
CA GLU A 26 -0.34 9.98 4.35
C GLU A 26 -0.89 9.12 3.21
N PRO A 27 -2.03 9.50 2.58
CA PRO A 27 -2.43 8.95 1.30
C PRO A 27 -1.44 9.31 0.19
N LYS A 28 -1.08 8.36 -0.68
CA LYS A 28 -0.41 8.69 -1.95
C LYS A 28 -1.42 9.30 -2.91
N LYS A 29 -0.96 10.21 -3.77
CA LYS A 29 -1.76 10.81 -4.84
C LYS A 29 -0.98 10.71 -6.15
N VAL A 30 -1.64 10.18 -7.18
CA VAL A 30 -1.14 10.15 -8.56
C VAL A 30 -2.02 11.08 -9.38
N THR A 31 -1.41 12.02 -10.11
CA THR A 31 -2.14 13.06 -10.85
C THR A 31 -1.81 13.04 -12.34
N PHE A 32 -2.84 12.83 -13.15
CA PHE A 32 -2.71 12.70 -14.61
C PHE A 32 -3.88 13.40 -15.31
N ARG A 33 -3.72 13.71 -16.59
CA ARG A 33 -4.79 14.22 -17.45
C ARG A 33 -4.72 13.58 -18.83
N CYS A 34 -5.86 13.60 -19.50
CA CYS A 34 -5.90 13.30 -20.93
C CYS A 34 -5.41 14.51 -21.74
N ALA A 35 -5.00 14.26 -22.98
CA ALA A 35 -4.81 15.33 -23.96
C ALA A 35 -6.13 16.10 -24.21
N GLU A 36 -6.03 17.27 -24.84
CA GLU A 36 -7.18 18.05 -25.30
C GLU A 36 -8.05 17.22 -26.28
N ASN A 37 -9.37 17.30 -26.13
CA ASN A 37 -10.38 16.49 -26.86
C ASN A 37 -10.30 14.97 -26.62
N TRP A 38 -9.70 14.53 -25.51
CA TRP A 38 -9.65 13.13 -25.10
C TRP A 38 -10.35 12.93 -23.75
N THR A 39 -11.10 11.84 -23.62
CA THR A 39 -11.88 11.50 -22.42
C THR A 39 -11.27 10.32 -21.68
N LEU A 40 -11.33 10.35 -20.35
CA LEU A 40 -10.89 9.26 -19.50
C LEU A 40 -11.85 8.05 -19.57
N SER A 41 -11.27 6.86 -19.64
CA SER A 41 -11.97 5.57 -19.56
C SER A 41 -11.35 4.68 -18.48
N PRO A 42 -12.15 4.03 -17.61
CA PRO A 42 -13.62 4.08 -17.58
C PRO A 42 -14.16 5.44 -17.12
N ALA A 43 -15.26 5.89 -17.73
CA ALA A 43 -15.88 7.17 -17.39
C ALA A 43 -16.55 7.19 -16.00
N ASN A 44 -16.82 6.01 -15.42
CA ASN A 44 -17.26 5.88 -14.03
C ASN A 44 -16.02 5.76 -13.13
N PHE A 45 -15.78 6.76 -12.27
CA PHE A 45 -14.62 6.86 -11.37
C PHE A 45 -14.60 5.81 -10.24
N GLU A 46 -15.66 5.05 -10.04
CA GLU A 46 -15.69 3.86 -9.17
C GLU A 46 -15.16 2.59 -9.88
N LYS A 47 -14.79 2.70 -11.16
CA LYS A 47 -14.23 1.60 -11.97
C LYS A 47 -12.83 1.93 -12.49
N VAL A 48 -12.08 0.85 -12.75
CA VAL A 48 -10.75 0.89 -13.34
C VAL A 48 -10.51 -0.37 -14.17
N TYR A 49 -9.51 -0.38 -15.04
CA TYR A 49 -9.04 -1.64 -15.63
C TYR A 49 -8.01 -2.31 -14.70
N SER A 50 -8.18 -3.58 -14.35
CA SER A 50 -7.39 -4.27 -13.31
C SER A 50 -6.18 -5.05 -13.85
N ALA A 51 -5.56 -4.58 -14.93
CA ALA A 51 -4.37 -5.20 -15.56
C ALA A 51 -3.67 -4.22 -16.52
N GLU A 52 -2.38 -4.42 -16.79
CA GLU A 52 -1.57 -3.66 -17.76
C GLU A 52 -2.12 -3.69 -19.20
N THR A 53 -2.86 -4.75 -19.55
CA THR A 53 -3.53 -4.84 -20.85
C THR A 53 -4.67 -3.85 -20.99
N CYS A 54 -5.22 -3.37 -19.86
CA CYS A 54 -6.29 -2.37 -19.76
C CYS A 54 -7.60 -2.81 -20.44
N ASN A 55 -7.94 -4.10 -20.36
CA ASN A 55 -9.06 -4.71 -21.10
C ASN A 55 -10.22 -5.20 -20.22
N GLN A 56 -9.96 -5.54 -18.95
CA GLN A 56 -10.98 -6.02 -18.00
C GLN A 56 -11.22 -4.96 -16.92
N THR A 57 -12.49 -4.64 -16.66
CA THR A 57 -12.85 -3.65 -15.62
C THR A 57 -13.17 -4.30 -14.29
N ALA A 58 -12.74 -3.66 -13.20
CA ALA A 58 -13.08 -3.99 -11.82
C ALA A 58 -13.64 -2.76 -11.08
N SER A 59 -14.16 -2.96 -9.88
CA SER A 59 -14.47 -1.86 -8.96
C SER A 59 -13.19 -1.37 -8.26
N LEU A 60 -13.05 -0.06 -8.09
CA LEU A 60 -11.96 0.53 -7.31
C LEU A 60 -11.93 -0.01 -5.86
N ALA A 61 -13.10 -0.25 -5.28
CA ALA A 61 -13.24 -0.79 -3.93
C ALA A 61 -12.79 -2.26 -3.83
N SER A 62 -13.00 -3.06 -4.88
CA SER A 62 -12.60 -4.48 -4.87
C SER A 62 -11.09 -4.73 -4.90
N LEU A 63 -10.29 -3.69 -5.14
CA LEU A 63 -8.82 -3.77 -5.10
C LEU A 63 -8.25 -3.61 -3.67
N ASP A 64 -9.07 -3.26 -2.68
CA ASP A 64 -8.69 -3.11 -1.26
C ASP A 64 -7.53 -2.11 -0.98
N LEU A 65 -7.37 -1.13 -1.89
CA LEU A 65 -6.36 -0.06 -1.78
C LEU A 65 -6.88 1.21 -1.06
N GLY A 66 -8.13 1.18 -0.61
CA GLY A 66 -8.84 2.38 -0.13
C GLY A 66 -8.77 3.52 -1.16
N ALA A 67 -8.80 3.17 -2.45
CA ALA A 67 -8.54 4.07 -3.56
C ALA A 67 -9.76 4.92 -3.90
N LYS A 68 -9.52 6.16 -4.33
CA LYS A 68 -10.54 7.07 -4.85
C LYS A 68 -9.98 7.91 -5.98
N LEU A 69 -10.64 7.89 -7.13
CA LEU A 69 -10.39 8.84 -8.22
C LEU A 69 -11.32 10.05 -8.08
N VAL A 70 -10.78 11.25 -8.30
CA VAL A 70 -11.57 12.50 -8.42
C VAL A 70 -11.11 13.31 -9.62
N GLU A 71 -12.05 14.06 -10.20
CA GLU A 71 -11.78 15.06 -11.23
C GLU A 71 -11.65 16.46 -10.60
N GLY A 72 -10.80 17.29 -11.18
CA GLY A 72 -10.61 18.69 -10.83
C GLY A 72 -10.08 19.51 -12.01
N LYS A 73 -9.80 20.79 -11.78
CA LYS A 73 -9.23 21.67 -12.80
C LYS A 73 -7.75 21.35 -13.03
N SER A 74 -7.34 21.23 -14.29
CA SER A 74 -5.93 21.25 -14.69
C SER A 74 -5.28 22.61 -14.40
N SER A 75 -3.96 22.62 -14.19
CA SER A 75 -3.14 23.85 -14.20
C SER A 75 -3.08 24.54 -15.55
N GLU A 76 -3.43 23.84 -16.64
CA GLU A 76 -3.66 24.46 -17.95
C GLU A 76 -5.10 24.96 -18.08
N GLU A 77 -5.48 25.93 -17.23
CA GLU A 77 -6.84 26.50 -17.20
C GLU A 77 -7.29 27.03 -18.57
N ALA A 78 -6.36 27.48 -19.41
CA ALA A 78 -6.62 28.01 -20.76
C ALA A 78 -7.33 27.02 -21.71
N LYS A 79 -7.25 25.71 -21.45
CA LYS A 79 -7.83 24.65 -22.31
C LYS A 79 -9.10 24.00 -21.74
N ASN A 80 -9.51 24.34 -20.51
CA ASN A 80 -10.62 23.68 -19.80
C ASN A 80 -10.53 22.13 -19.70
N VAL A 81 -9.34 21.54 -19.87
CA VAL A 81 -9.14 20.08 -19.79
C VAL A 81 -9.20 19.62 -18.32
N PRO A 82 -9.96 18.57 -17.99
CA PRO A 82 -9.99 18.01 -16.64
C PRO A 82 -8.64 17.38 -16.25
N ALA A 83 -8.29 17.50 -14.98
CA ALA A 83 -7.19 16.74 -14.37
C ALA A 83 -7.74 15.78 -13.33
N TYR A 84 -7.14 14.60 -13.26
CA TYR A 84 -7.56 13.51 -12.39
C TYR A 84 -6.56 13.29 -11.27
N ALA A 85 -7.07 13.03 -10.07
CA ALA A 85 -6.26 12.66 -8.91
C ALA A 85 -6.74 11.32 -8.35
N LEU A 86 -5.90 10.29 -8.49
CA LEU A 86 -6.08 9.00 -7.84
C LEU A 86 -5.41 9.05 -6.47
N GLN A 87 -6.21 8.98 -5.40
CA GLN A 87 -5.71 8.85 -4.04
C GLN A 87 -5.71 7.37 -3.62
N ILE A 88 -4.62 6.92 -2.99
CA ILE A 88 -4.43 5.56 -2.44
C ILE A 88 -4.17 5.70 -0.94
N THR A 89 -4.93 5.00 -0.11
CA THR A 89 -4.82 5.09 1.37
C THR A 89 -4.36 3.79 2.03
N LYS A 90 -4.43 2.66 1.32
CA LYS A 90 -3.99 1.34 1.77
C LYS A 90 -3.12 0.70 0.69
N PHE A 91 -2.07 0.02 1.15
CA PHE A 91 -1.12 -0.70 0.30
C PHE A 91 -1.33 -2.21 0.44
N PRO A 92 -1.12 -2.98 -0.64
CA PRO A 92 -1.28 -4.42 -0.61
C PRO A 92 -0.24 -5.08 0.30
N THR A 93 -0.48 -6.34 0.64
CA THR A 93 0.37 -7.19 1.47
C THR A 93 0.78 -8.43 0.69
N GLY A 94 1.98 -8.95 0.91
CA GLY A 94 2.56 -10.06 0.14
C GLY A 94 3.64 -9.55 -0.81
N SER A 95 3.87 -10.26 -1.91
CA SER A 95 4.96 -10.00 -2.87
C SER A 95 4.52 -9.32 -4.16
N GLU A 96 3.23 -9.31 -4.49
CA GLU A 96 2.71 -8.81 -5.76
C GLU A 96 2.25 -7.35 -5.69
N HIS A 97 2.45 -6.62 -6.80
CA HIS A 97 1.90 -5.28 -6.98
C HIS A 97 0.44 -5.35 -7.45
N VAL A 98 -0.41 -4.43 -7.00
CA VAL A 98 -1.77 -4.28 -7.54
C VAL A 98 -1.75 -3.27 -8.69
N MET A 99 -2.16 -3.72 -9.88
CA MET A 99 -2.24 -2.88 -11.08
C MET A 99 -3.59 -2.17 -11.19
N LEU A 100 -3.53 -0.86 -11.46
CA LEU A 100 -4.64 -0.07 -11.96
C LEU A 100 -4.25 0.44 -13.35
N CYS A 101 -5.18 0.39 -14.30
CA CYS A 101 -5.02 1.06 -15.58
C CYS A 101 -6.25 1.91 -15.93
N TYR A 102 -5.98 3.11 -16.44
CA TYR A 102 -6.93 3.95 -17.14
C TYR A 102 -6.49 4.15 -18.59
N LYS A 103 -7.42 4.53 -19.45
CA LYS A 103 -7.14 4.96 -20.82
C LYS A 103 -7.61 6.39 -21.02
N CYS A 104 -6.94 7.15 -21.87
CA CYS A 104 -7.59 8.27 -22.54
C CYS A 104 -7.89 7.86 -23.98
N THR A 105 -9.06 8.23 -24.48
CA THR A 105 -9.49 7.99 -25.86
C THR A 105 -10.05 9.26 -26.46
N GLN A 106 -9.75 9.53 -27.74
CA GLN A 106 -10.28 10.68 -28.47
C GLN A 106 -11.82 10.65 -28.51
N THR A 107 -12.47 11.80 -28.37
CA THR A 107 -13.92 11.92 -28.53
C THR A 107 -14.36 11.62 -29.96
N SER A 108 -15.53 11.00 -30.12
CA SER A 108 -16.01 10.48 -31.41
C SER A 108 -16.13 11.52 -32.52
N ASP A 109 -16.40 12.77 -32.17
CA ASP A 109 -16.67 13.85 -33.13
C ASP A 109 -15.43 14.26 -33.94
N GLU A 110 -14.24 13.91 -33.47
CA GLU A 110 -12.95 14.20 -34.13
C GLU A 110 -12.36 12.95 -34.83
N LYS A 111 -13.03 11.81 -34.69
CA LYS A 111 -12.55 10.50 -35.17
C LYS A 111 -12.69 10.29 -36.67
N GLU A 112 -13.55 11.06 -37.34
CA GLU A 112 -13.86 10.88 -38.77
C GLU A 112 -12.75 11.33 -39.74
N MET A 113 -11.69 12.00 -39.27
CA MET A 113 -10.65 12.57 -40.16
C MET A 113 -9.28 11.88 -40.13
N ILE A 114 -9.04 10.87 -39.27
CA ILE A 114 -7.74 10.20 -39.16
C ILE A 114 -7.87 8.74 -39.61
N SER A 115 -7.62 8.51 -40.90
CA SER A 115 -7.71 7.20 -41.57
C SER A 115 -6.47 6.31 -41.36
N ASP A 116 -5.83 6.38 -40.18
CA ASP A 116 -4.65 5.57 -39.87
C ASP A 116 -4.82 4.87 -38.51
N SER A 117 -4.84 3.53 -38.55
CA SER A 117 -5.27 2.64 -37.46
C SER A 117 -4.24 2.49 -36.32
N SER A 118 -3.36 3.48 -36.19
CA SER A 118 -2.65 3.74 -34.94
C SER A 118 -3.64 3.84 -33.79
N LYS A 119 -3.32 3.19 -32.66
CA LYS A 119 -4.24 3.05 -31.54
C LYS A 119 -4.58 4.43 -30.96
N GLN A 120 -5.79 4.92 -31.21
CA GLN A 120 -6.39 6.15 -30.63
C GLN A 120 -6.68 6.01 -29.13
N GLU A 121 -5.73 5.43 -28.38
CA GLU A 121 -5.73 5.36 -26.93
C GLU A 121 -4.33 5.70 -26.40
N CYS A 122 -4.30 6.33 -25.23
CA CYS A 122 -3.14 6.33 -24.35
C CYS A 122 -3.49 5.49 -23.13
N LYS A 123 -2.48 5.03 -22.39
CA LYS A 123 -2.65 4.27 -21.15
C LYS A 123 -1.99 4.97 -19.98
N ILE A 124 -2.63 4.95 -18.82
CA ILE A 124 -2.05 5.36 -17.54
C ILE A 124 -2.09 4.12 -16.65
N ILE A 125 -0.92 3.53 -16.39
CA ILE A 125 -0.74 2.38 -15.50
C ILE A 125 -0.23 2.90 -14.16
N VAL A 126 -0.91 2.55 -13.08
CA VAL A 126 -0.49 2.82 -11.70
C VAL A 126 -0.23 1.49 -11.02
N SER A 127 1.04 1.28 -10.67
CA SER A 127 1.58 0.04 -10.11
C SER A 127 1.79 0.23 -8.60
N VAL A 128 0.88 -0.30 -7.78
CA VAL A 128 0.93 -0.11 -6.32
C VAL A 128 1.71 -1.24 -5.69
N ALA A 129 2.92 -0.91 -5.20
CA ALA A 129 3.81 -1.89 -4.58
C ALA A 129 3.29 -2.35 -3.21
N PRO A 130 3.51 -3.62 -2.83
CA PRO A 130 3.13 -4.11 -1.52
C PRO A 130 3.99 -3.51 -0.42
N LYS A 131 3.48 -3.55 0.81
CA LYS A 131 4.31 -3.29 2.00
C LYS A 131 5.41 -4.35 2.10
N PRO A 132 6.63 -4.00 2.55
CA PRO A 132 7.64 -5.01 2.85
C PRO A 132 7.06 -6.01 3.85
N GLN A 133 7.25 -7.31 3.62
CA GLN A 133 7.02 -8.29 4.67
C GLN A 133 8.00 -7.99 5.79
N GLN A 134 7.48 -7.82 7.01
CA GLN A 134 8.31 -8.00 8.19
C GLN A 134 8.58 -9.50 8.27
N GLU A 135 9.85 -9.89 8.20
CA GLU A 135 10.25 -11.25 8.54
C GLU A 135 9.93 -11.45 10.03
N ASP A 136 8.90 -12.24 10.31
CA ASP A 136 8.67 -12.78 11.65
C ASP A 136 9.89 -13.64 11.97
N LYS A 137 10.79 -13.12 12.81
CA LYS A 137 11.89 -13.89 13.35
C LYS A 137 11.32 -14.90 14.33
N GLU A 138 11.04 -16.10 13.83
CA GLU A 138 10.87 -17.27 14.68
C GLU A 138 12.16 -17.44 15.51
N GLU A 139 12.05 -17.18 16.81
CA GLU A 139 13.11 -17.42 17.78
C GLU A 139 13.22 -18.94 18.00
N GLY A 140 13.95 -19.58 17.08
CA GLY A 140 14.16 -21.01 17.04
C GLY A 140 14.77 -21.52 18.34
N ASN A 141 13.96 -22.18 19.16
CA ASN A 141 14.42 -23.01 20.25
C ASN A 141 14.69 -24.41 19.67
N GLU A 142 15.95 -24.72 19.37
CA GLU A 142 16.42 -26.10 19.29
C GLU A 142 17.32 -26.37 20.50
N GLU A 143 16.99 -27.44 21.22
CA GLU A 143 17.70 -27.93 22.41
C GLU A 143 19.05 -28.58 22.03
N PRO A 144 19.80 -29.10 23.02
CA PRO A 144 19.81 -30.56 23.04
C PRO A 144 19.77 -31.20 24.44
N ASP A 145 19.07 -32.34 24.52
CA ASP A 145 19.23 -33.36 25.54
C ASP A 145 20.68 -33.85 25.66
N THR A 146 21.19 -33.97 26.89
CA THR A 146 22.14 -35.04 27.27
C THR A 146 21.92 -35.44 28.72
N ASP A 147 21.97 -36.75 28.99
CA ASP A 147 21.53 -37.37 30.24
C ASP A 147 22.72 -37.79 31.13
N SER A 148 22.52 -37.72 32.45
CA SER A 148 23.19 -38.44 33.56
C SER A 148 24.73 -38.58 33.64
N GLU A 149 25.34 -38.10 34.73
CA GLU A 149 26.09 -38.97 35.67
C GLU A 149 26.38 -38.33 37.06
N GLU A 150 26.57 -39.17 38.08
CA GLU A 150 26.61 -38.85 39.52
C GLU A 150 27.99 -39.19 40.13
N ASN A 151 28.61 -38.27 40.91
CA ASN A 151 29.32 -38.47 42.20
C ASN A 151 30.45 -37.45 42.48
N GLY A 152 30.69 -37.08 43.75
CA GLY A 152 31.99 -36.53 44.23
C GLY A 152 31.98 -35.22 45.02
N ARG A 153 32.24 -35.31 46.33
CA ARG A 153 32.29 -34.23 47.37
C ARG A 153 33.76 -33.76 47.62
N PRO A 154 34.10 -32.79 48.51
CA PRO A 154 33.96 -31.31 48.50
C PRO A 154 35.31 -30.51 48.59
N SER A 155 35.28 -29.14 48.58
CA SER A 155 35.97 -28.21 49.54
C SER A 155 36.65 -26.91 49.01
N THR A 156 36.13 -25.77 49.49
CA THR A 156 36.80 -24.54 50.04
C THR A 156 37.67 -23.56 49.22
N SER A 157 37.46 -22.26 49.53
CA SER A 157 38.31 -21.06 49.34
C SER A 157 38.36 -20.44 47.92
N GLY A 158 38.25 -19.12 47.72
CA GLY A 158 38.08 -17.97 48.65
C GLY A 158 37.70 -16.67 47.90
N ALA A 159 37.51 -15.56 48.63
CA ALA A 159 37.01 -14.24 48.14
C ALA A 159 37.86 -13.61 47.00
N THR A 160 37.43 -12.62 46.19
CA THR A 160 36.46 -11.49 46.36
C THR A 160 36.04 -11.03 44.91
N ASP A 161 35.10 -10.13 44.58
CA ASP A 161 34.33 -9.10 45.31
C ASP A 161 33.02 -8.68 44.58
N HIS A 162 32.28 -7.69 45.10
CA HIS A 162 31.05 -7.10 44.55
C HIS A 162 30.97 -5.59 44.89
N PRO A 163 30.17 -4.71 44.23
CA PRO A 163 28.80 -5.01 43.78
C PRO A 163 28.31 -4.38 42.45
N ASN A 164 27.29 -5.01 41.84
CA ASN A 164 26.31 -4.31 41.01
C ASN A 164 25.23 -3.72 41.92
N HIS A 165 25.06 -2.39 41.92
CA HIS A 165 24.05 -1.76 42.76
C HIS A 165 22.67 -1.75 42.06
N SER A 166 21.84 -2.73 42.41
CA SER A 166 20.39 -2.63 42.17
C SER A 166 19.81 -1.54 43.08
N PHE A 167 18.82 -0.79 42.58
CA PHE A 167 18.02 0.11 43.39
C PHE A 167 16.54 -0.25 43.29
N VAL A 168 15.96 -0.48 44.47
CA VAL A 168 14.60 -0.97 44.68
C VAL A 168 13.63 0.21 44.70
N ILE A 169 12.48 0.07 44.04
CA ILE A 169 11.27 0.82 44.42
C ILE A 169 10.19 -0.19 44.78
N ALA A 170 9.90 -0.28 46.08
CA ALA A 170 8.83 -1.11 46.61
C ALA A 170 7.48 -0.39 46.44
N GLY A 171 6.57 -0.98 45.66
CA GLY A 171 5.16 -0.60 45.60
C GLY A 171 4.30 -1.64 46.32
N ALA A 172 3.53 -1.23 47.32
CA ALA A 172 2.82 -2.16 48.20
C ALA A 172 1.52 -2.71 47.59
N LEU A 173 1.32 -4.01 47.82
CA LEU A 173 0.08 -4.80 47.87
C LEU A 173 -1.26 -4.04 47.77
N LEU A 174 -2.13 -4.49 46.85
CA LEU A 174 -3.51 -4.84 47.20
C LEU A 174 -3.92 -6.12 46.47
N LEU A 175 -4.19 -7.17 47.25
CA LEU A 175 -4.81 -8.42 46.78
C LEU A 175 -6.33 -8.27 46.79
N SER A 176 -6.99 -8.60 45.67
CA SER A 176 -8.45 -8.77 45.60
C SER A 176 -8.78 -9.97 44.72
N SER A 177 -8.81 -11.15 45.32
CA SER A 177 -9.25 -12.38 44.67
C SER A 177 -10.74 -12.35 44.39
N VAL A 178 -11.15 -12.60 43.14
CA VAL A 178 -12.52 -13.04 42.84
C VAL A 178 -12.43 -14.32 42.00
N LEU A 179 -12.66 -15.45 42.66
CA LEU A 179 -12.86 -16.73 41.99
C LEU A 179 -14.26 -16.73 41.36
N ALA A 180 -14.33 -16.86 40.04
CA ALA A 180 -15.53 -17.25 39.32
C ALA A 180 -15.24 -18.53 38.54
N LEU A 181 -15.41 -19.67 39.22
CA LEU A 181 -15.54 -20.96 38.54
C LEU A 181 -16.76 -20.93 37.62
N ASN A 182 -16.60 -21.43 36.40
CA ASN A 182 -17.64 -22.17 35.71
C ASN A 182 -16.95 -23.14 34.73
N GLN A 183 -16.83 -24.39 35.15
CA GLN A 183 -16.54 -25.48 34.22
C GLN A 183 -17.86 -25.94 33.58
N THR A 184 -17.72 -26.35 32.32
CA THR A 184 -18.74 -27.03 31.51
C THR A 184 -19.35 -28.23 32.21
N GLY A 185 -20.68 -28.35 32.10
CA GLY A 185 -21.44 -29.60 32.12
C GLY A 185 -22.32 -29.64 30.88
#